data_AF-B5JGZ3-F1
#
_entry.id   AF-B5JGZ3-F1
#
_cell.length_a   1.000
_cell.length_b   1.000
_cell.length_c   1.000
_cell.angle_alpha   90.00
_cell.angle_beta   90.00
_cell.angle_gamma   90.00
#
_symmetry.space_group_name_H-M   'P 1'
#
loop_
_entity.id
_entity.type
_entity.pdbx_description
1 polymer ?
#
loop_
_entity_poly.entity_id
_entity_poly.type
_entity_poly.pdbx_seq_one_letter_code
_entity_poly.pdbx_strand_id
1 'polypeptide(L)'
;MFPGRYKSNRAWPLMGELGKRLVEERSDVEVFLLGIVPYEFAEPLPEGVHDFQETLGWSEVCSLLSEADLAVANDNGPSQLAGALGCANLTLYSYVSPERRGSYPVSKVENAALLAEDGKVERLELDVVYEAVEKLLAL
;
A
#
# COMPACT_ATOMS: atom_id res chain seq x y z
N MET A 1 0.21 5.16 -0.49
CA MET A 1 -0.16 3.90 -1.16
C MET A 1 0.63 3.74 -2.45
N PHE A 2 1.03 2.52 -2.82
CA PHE A 2 1.79 2.22 -4.04
C PHE A 2 1.02 1.23 -4.94
N PRO A 3 0.04 1.72 -5.72
CA PRO A 3 -0.87 0.88 -6.49
C PRO A 3 -0.19 0.19 -7.68
N GLY A 4 0.73 0.89 -8.33
CA GLY A 4 1.37 0.43 -9.56
C GLY A 4 2.33 -0.76 -9.37
N ARG A 5 2.31 -1.68 -10.34
CA ARG A 5 3.34 -2.72 -10.50
C ARG A 5 3.66 -2.91 -11.98
N TYR A 6 4.93 -2.76 -12.35
CA TYR A 6 5.33 -2.83 -13.75
C TYR A 6 5.00 -4.20 -14.38
N LYS A 7 4.21 -4.18 -15.46
CA LYS A 7 3.89 -5.34 -16.33
C LYS A 7 3.59 -6.63 -15.57
N SER A 8 2.73 -6.55 -14.56
CA SER A 8 2.44 -7.71 -13.71
C SER A 8 0.98 -7.80 -13.33
N ASN A 9 0.41 -8.99 -13.52
CA ASN A 9 -0.85 -9.45 -12.91
C ASN A 9 -0.77 -9.61 -11.38
N ARG A 10 0.16 -8.91 -10.72
CA ARG A 10 0.39 -8.98 -9.27
C ARG A 10 0.25 -7.61 -8.61
N ALA A 11 -0.25 -6.62 -9.36
CA ALA A 11 -0.82 -5.44 -8.74
C ALA A 11 -2.22 -5.82 -8.25
N TRP A 12 -2.51 -5.53 -6.99
CA TRP A 12 -3.85 -5.68 -6.46
C TRP A 12 -4.79 -4.68 -7.15
N PRO A 13 -5.88 -5.14 -7.78
CA PRO A 13 -6.71 -4.26 -8.61
C PRO A 13 -7.51 -3.24 -7.79
N LEU A 14 -7.83 -3.55 -6.52
CA LEU A 14 -8.75 -2.76 -5.68
C LEU A 14 -8.06 -1.67 -4.85
N MET A 15 -6.85 -1.28 -5.23
CA MET A 15 -6.07 -0.29 -4.47
C MET A 15 -6.75 1.09 -4.49
N GLY A 16 -7.40 1.46 -5.61
CA GLY A 16 -8.14 2.70 -5.74
C GLY A 16 -9.39 2.72 -4.85
N GLU A 17 -10.15 1.63 -4.88
CA GLU A 17 -11.33 1.42 -4.04
C GLU A 17 -10.99 1.45 -2.55
N LEU A 18 -9.84 0.90 -2.15
CA LEU A 18 -9.32 1.04 -0.79
C LEU A 18 -9.06 2.50 -0.43
N GLY A 19 -8.32 3.24 -1.28
CA GLY A 19 -8.03 4.65 -1.03
C GLY A 19 -9.29 5.50 -0.91
N LYS A 20 -10.25 5.28 -1.81
CA LYS A 20 -11.57 5.92 -1.79
C LYS A 20 -12.32 5.63 -0.49
N ARG A 21 -12.42 4.35 -0.11
CA ARG A 21 -13.14 3.94 1.10
C ARG A 21 -12.52 4.54 2.36
N LEU A 22 -11.19 4.60 2.43
CA LEU A 22 -10.48 5.18 3.56
C LEU A 22 -10.90 6.63 3.78
N VAL A 23 -10.82 7.49 2.76
CA VAL A 23 -11.17 8.91 2.91
C VAL A 23 -12.68 9.15 3.09
N GLU A 24 -13.54 8.27 2.57
CA GLU A 24 -14.99 8.36 2.76
C GLU A 24 -15.44 7.95 4.17
N GLU A 25 -14.77 6.97 4.78
CA GLU A 25 -15.11 6.44 6.11
C GLU A 25 -14.27 7.06 7.25
N ARG A 26 -13.12 7.68 6.95
CA ARG A 26 -12.20 8.29 7.92
C ARG A 26 -11.85 9.73 7.52
N SER A 27 -12.40 10.70 8.24
CA SER A 27 -12.13 12.13 8.02
C SER A 27 -10.73 12.59 8.43
N ASP A 28 -9.99 11.74 9.15
CA ASP A 28 -8.64 12.01 9.65
C ASP A 28 -7.54 11.34 8.80
N VAL A 29 -7.92 10.68 7.70
CA VAL A 29 -6.99 10.00 6.79
C VAL A 29 -6.86 10.77 5.49
N GLU A 30 -5.61 10.99 5.09
CA GLU A 30 -5.23 11.50 3.78
C GLU A 30 -4.50 10.39 3.00
N VAL A 31 -4.88 10.17 1.75
CA VAL A 31 -4.33 9.10 0.91
C VAL A 31 -3.44 9.70 -0.18
N PHE A 32 -2.16 9.31 -0.17
CA PHE A 32 -1.19 9.70 -1.17
C PHE A 32 -0.90 8.53 -2.12
N LEU A 33 -1.23 8.68 -3.41
CA LEU A 33 -0.86 7.71 -4.43
C LEU A 33 0.55 8.01 -4.92
N LEU A 34 1.44 7.02 -4.81
CA LEU A 34 2.86 7.15 -5.09
C LEU A 34 3.34 6.05 -6.03
N GLY A 35 4.38 6.35 -6.80
CA GLY A 35 5.08 5.38 -7.65
C GLY A 35 5.31 5.87 -9.07
N ILE A 36 6.16 5.16 -9.80
CA ILE A 36 6.53 5.47 -11.20
C ILE A 36 5.73 4.68 -12.23
N VAL A 37 4.84 3.79 -11.75
CA VAL A 37 4.00 2.97 -12.62
C VAL A 37 2.59 3.54 -12.47
N PRO A 38 2.02 4.14 -13.51
CA PRO A 38 0.70 4.73 -13.41
C PRO A 38 -0.33 3.67 -13.07
N TYR A 39 -1.19 4.00 -12.12
CA TYR A 39 -2.42 3.30 -11.81
C TYR A 39 -3.59 4.25 -12.09
N GLU A 40 -4.52 3.79 -12.90
CA GLU A 40 -5.73 4.55 -13.22
C GLU A 40 -6.67 4.51 -12.02
N PHE A 41 -6.77 5.63 -11.33
CA PHE A 41 -7.82 5.88 -10.34
C PHE A 41 -9.05 6.46 -11.06
N ALA A 42 -10.26 6.14 -10.60
CA ALA A 42 -11.46 6.71 -11.19
C ALA A 42 -11.54 8.23 -10.94
N GLU A 43 -11.70 9.01 -12.01
CA GLU A 43 -11.85 10.47 -11.94
C GLU A 43 -13.33 10.89 -11.74
N PRO A 44 -13.61 11.96 -10.97
CA PRO A 44 -12.67 12.78 -10.21
C PRO A 44 -12.13 12.07 -8.96
N LEU A 45 -10.89 12.36 -8.57
CA LEU A 45 -10.35 11.91 -7.28
C LEU A 45 -11.23 12.39 -6.11
N PRO A 46 -11.54 11.51 -5.14
CA PRO A 46 -12.23 11.91 -3.91
C PRO A 46 -11.41 12.95 -3.12
N GLU A 47 -12.11 13.81 -2.37
CA GLU A 47 -11.45 14.69 -1.40
C GLU A 47 -10.64 13.86 -0.40
N GLY A 48 -9.41 14.28 -0.11
CA GLY A 48 -8.46 13.54 0.72
C GLY A 48 -7.57 12.55 -0.05
N VAL A 49 -7.79 12.34 -1.35
CA VAL A 49 -6.89 11.54 -2.21
C VAL A 49 -6.02 12.46 -3.06
N HIS A 50 -4.71 12.30 -2.95
CA HIS A 50 -3.70 13.05 -3.68
C HIS A 50 -2.91 12.13 -4.61
N ASP A 51 -2.92 12.42 -5.90
CA ASP A 51 -2.11 11.67 -6.87
C ASP A 51 -0.75 12.35 -7.10
N PHE A 52 0.31 11.70 -6.62
CA PHE A 52 1.70 12.09 -6.84
C PHE A 52 2.48 11.00 -7.61
N GLN A 53 1.78 10.15 -8.35
CA GLN A 53 2.42 9.19 -9.25
C GLN A 53 3.21 9.94 -10.32
N GLU A 54 4.41 9.44 -10.64
CA GLU A 54 5.32 9.97 -11.66
C GLU A 54 5.81 11.43 -11.44
N THR A 55 5.44 12.08 -10.33
CA THR A 55 5.83 13.48 -10.05
C THR A 55 6.97 13.62 -9.04
N LEU A 56 7.19 12.64 -8.17
CA LEU A 56 8.16 12.70 -7.08
C LEU A 56 9.43 11.87 -7.34
N GLY A 57 10.58 12.41 -6.94
CA GLY A 57 11.83 11.68 -6.85
C GLY A 57 11.93 10.79 -5.61
N TRP A 58 12.88 9.85 -5.59
CA TRP A 58 13.03 8.90 -4.48
C TRP A 58 13.30 9.57 -3.13
N SER A 59 14.01 10.69 -3.09
CA SER A 59 14.24 11.44 -1.85
C SER A 59 12.94 11.97 -1.26
N GLU A 60 12.02 12.47 -2.10
CA GLU A 60 10.73 13.00 -1.67
C GLU A 60 9.80 11.87 -1.21
N VAL A 61 9.80 10.75 -1.94
CA VAL A 61 9.09 9.53 -1.52
C VAL A 61 9.59 9.03 -0.16
N CYS A 62 10.91 9.02 0.08
CA CYS A 62 11.46 8.67 1.39
C CYS A 62 11.02 9.64 2.49
N SER A 63 10.99 10.94 2.21
CA SER A 63 10.51 11.94 3.17
C SER A 63 9.03 11.72 3.52
N LEU A 64 8.18 11.51 2.52
CA LEU A 64 6.76 11.20 2.74
C LEU A 64 6.58 9.91 3.55
N LEU A 65 7.31 8.85 3.21
CA LEU A 65 7.25 7.59 3.95
C LEU A 65 7.72 7.73 5.40
N SER A 66 8.67 8.61 5.69
CA SER A 66 9.18 8.80 7.06
C SER A 66 8.17 9.50 7.98
N GLU A 67 7.20 10.23 7.41
CA GLU A 67 6.14 10.95 8.12
C GLU A 67 4.78 10.26 8.01
N ALA A 68 4.65 9.26 7.13
CA ALA A 68 3.38 8.56 6.92
C ALA A 68 3.07 7.58 8.05
N ASP A 69 1.82 7.56 8.49
CA ASP A 69 1.34 6.60 9.49
C ASP A 69 1.35 5.16 8.96
N LEU A 70 1.09 4.98 7.65
CA LEU A 70 1.02 3.67 7.01
C LEU A 70 1.31 3.72 5.51
N ALA A 71 2.16 2.80 5.05
CA ALA A 71 2.30 2.44 3.65
C ALA A 71 1.46 1.19 3.31
N VAL A 72 0.73 1.24 2.20
CA VAL A 72 0.09 0.06 1.60
C VAL A 72 0.69 -0.17 0.22
N ALA A 73 1.22 -1.36 -0.03
CA ALA A 73 1.93 -1.68 -1.26
C ALA A 73 1.77 -3.15 -1.64
N ASN A 74 1.95 -3.45 -2.92
CA ASN A 74 2.17 -4.81 -3.39
C ASN A 74 3.56 -5.34 -2.94
N ASP A 75 3.84 -6.63 -3.09
CA ASP A 75 5.20 -7.19 -2.96
C ASP A 75 6.16 -6.60 -4.04
N ASN A 76 6.73 -5.44 -3.71
CA ASN A 76 7.62 -4.62 -4.53
C ASN A 76 8.57 -3.76 -3.66
N GLY A 77 9.48 -3.02 -4.30
CA GLY A 77 10.49 -2.19 -3.64
C GLY A 77 9.94 -1.17 -2.62
N PRO A 78 8.86 -0.42 -2.94
CA PRO A 78 8.23 0.49 -1.99
C PRO A 78 7.86 -0.12 -0.63
N SER A 79 7.35 -1.35 -0.58
CA SER A 79 7.06 -2.04 0.69
C SER A 79 8.32 -2.23 1.55
N GLN A 80 9.44 -2.62 0.92
CA GLN A 80 10.73 -2.77 1.60
C GLN A 80 11.28 -1.43 2.09
N LEU A 81 11.11 -0.39 1.28
CA LEU A 81 11.55 0.97 1.60
C LEU A 81 10.80 1.51 2.82
N ALA A 82 9.48 1.32 2.88
CA ALA A 82 8.66 1.73 4.03
C ALA A 82 9.17 1.09 5.34
N GLY A 83 9.38 -0.23 5.35
CA GLY A 83 9.91 -0.92 6.53
C GLY A 83 11.31 -0.47 6.94
N ALA A 84 12.18 -0.19 5.96
CA ALA A 84 13.53 0.34 6.22
C ALA A 84 13.52 1.75 6.83
N LEU A 85 12.50 2.55 6.52
CA LEU A 85 12.28 3.89 7.08
C LEU A 85 11.51 3.87 8.40
N GLY A 86 11.09 2.69 8.87
CA GLY A 86 10.36 2.54 10.12
C GLY A 86 8.86 2.86 10.03
N CYS A 87 8.36 3.20 8.84
CA CYS A 87 6.94 3.38 8.55
C CYS A 87 6.19 2.06 8.70
N ALA A 88 5.01 2.07 9.33
CA ALA A 88 4.14 0.91 9.30
C ALA A 88 3.80 0.57 7.84
N ASN A 89 3.69 -0.72 7.52
CA ASN A 89 3.59 -1.17 6.16
C ASN A 89 2.72 -2.43 6.05
N LEU A 90 1.67 -2.35 5.25
CA LEU A 90 0.87 -3.48 4.81
C LEU A 90 1.30 -3.91 3.41
N THR A 91 1.86 -5.11 3.30
CA THR A 91 2.26 -5.66 1.99
C THR A 91 1.27 -6.72 1.50
N LEU A 92 0.81 -6.55 0.26
CA LEU A 92 -0.08 -7.48 -0.43
C LEU A 92 0.76 -8.45 -1.27
N TYR A 93 0.83 -9.70 -0.83
CA TYR A 93 1.57 -10.76 -1.49
C TYR A 93 0.67 -11.57 -2.41
N SER A 94 1.20 -11.88 -3.59
CA SER A 94 0.59 -12.86 -4.50
C SER A 94 0.94 -14.27 -4.04
N TYR A 95 2.12 -14.77 -4.41
CA TYR A 95 2.55 -16.15 -4.11
C TYR A 95 3.85 -16.22 -3.30
N VAL A 96 4.52 -15.10 -3.10
CA VAL A 96 5.81 -15.06 -2.40
C VAL A 96 5.56 -15.05 -0.90
N SER A 97 6.28 -15.89 -0.18
CA SER A 97 6.18 -15.98 1.29
C SER A 97 6.74 -14.70 1.94
N PRO A 98 5.96 -14.05 2.82
CA PRO A 98 6.41 -12.89 3.60
C PRO A 98 7.60 -13.23 4.53
N GLU A 99 7.76 -14.47 4.97
CA GLU A 99 8.91 -14.85 5.80
C GLU A 99 10.24 -14.72 5.03
N ARG A 100 10.20 -14.78 3.70
CA ARG A 100 11.38 -14.71 2.83
C ARG A 100 11.64 -13.32 2.25
N ARG A 101 10.58 -12.54 2.00
CA ARG A 101 10.67 -11.22 1.34
C ARG A 101 9.84 -10.14 2.05
N GLY A 102 9.49 -10.37 3.30
CA GLY A 102 8.84 -9.40 4.18
C GLY A 102 9.71 -8.17 4.41
N SER A 103 9.07 -7.04 4.65
CA SER A 103 9.78 -5.85 5.11
C SER A 103 10.47 -6.12 6.44
N TYR A 104 11.72 -5.70 6.57
CA TYR A 104 12.51 -5.96 7.77
C TYR A 104 12.20 -4.94 8.88
N PRO A 105 12.13 -5.36 10.16
CA PRO A 105 12.13 -6.74 10.61
C PRO A 105 10.76 -7.39 10.40
N VAL A 106 10.76 -8.62 9.89
CA VAL A 106 9.52 -9.38 9.57
C VAL A 106 8.69 -9.67 10.82
N SER A 107 9.32 -9.71 12.00
CA SER A 107 8.65 -9.92 13.28
C SER A 107 7.95 -8.69 13.86
N LYS A 108 8.14 -7.51 13.26
CA LYS A 108 7.52 -6.26 13.72
C LYS A 108 6.06 -6.24 13.26
N VAL A 109 5.13 -6.01 14.18
CA VAL A 109 3.68 -6.07 13.90
C VAL A 109 3.26 -5.03 12.87
N GLU A 110 3.94 -3.89 12.86
CA GLU A 110 3.75 -2.79 11.92
C GLU A 110 4.19 -3.18 10.49
N ASN A 111 5.01 -4.22 10.31
CA ASN A 111 5.36 -4.79 9.00
C ASN A 111 4.43 -5.95 8.65
N ALA A 112 3.14 -5.66 8.49
CA ALA A 112 2.11 -6.66 8.23
C ALA A 112 2.10 -7.14 6.76
N ALA A 113 1.55 -8.34 6.56
CA ALA A 113 1.42 -8.96 5.26
C ALA A 113 0.06 -9.65 5.11
N LEU A 114 -0.55 -9.51 3.93
CA LEU A 114 -1.67 -10.34 3.49
C LEU A 114 -1.22 -11.17 2.31
N LEU A 115 -1.37 -12.49 2.41
CA LEU A 115 -1.05 -13.43 1.34
C LEU A 115 -2.34 -13.84 0.63
N ALA A 116 -2.38 -13.63 -0.67
CA ALA A 116 -3.53 -13.99 -1.49
C ALA A 116 -3.67 -15.50 -1.67
N GLU A 117 -4.91 -15.97 -1.71
CA GLU A 117 -5.21 -17.38 -1.99
C GLU A 117 -4.76 -17.79 -3.40
N ASP A 118 -4.25 -19.02 -3.52
CA ASP A 118 -3.72 -19.59 -4.78
C ASP A 118 -2.70 -18.72 -5.53
N GLY A 119 -2.03 -17.79 -4.83
CA GLY A 119 -1.06 -16.90 -5.47
C GLY A 119 -1.68 -15.74 -6.25
N LYS A 120 -2.99 -15.52 -6.13
CA LYS A 120 -3.78 -14.62 -6.98
C LYS A 120 -4.20 -13.37 -6.22
N VAL A 121 -3.43 -12.30 -6.34
CA VAL A 121 -3.66 -11.06 -5.59
C VAL A 121 -5.06 -10.49 -5.84
N GLU A 122 -5.63 -10.70 -7.02
CA GLU A 122 -6.99 -10.28 -7.37
C GLU A 122 -8.09 -10.92 -6.51
N ARG A 123 -7.78 -11.96 -5.73
CA ARG A 123 -8.70 -12.61 -4.78
C ARG A 123 -8.60 -12.06 -3.37
N LEU A 124 -7.70 -11.10 -3.10
CA LEU A 124 -7.74 -10.37 -1.85
C LEU A 124 -8.97 -9.45 -1.89
N GLU A 125 -9.92 -9.73 -1.01
CA GLU A 125 -11.14 -8.95 -0.88
C GLU A 125 -10.84 -7.59 -0.26
N LEU A 126 -11.55 -6.56 -0.73
CA LEU A 126 -11.40 -5.18 -0.24
C LEU A 126 -11.60 -5.09 1.28
N ASP A 127 -12.61 -5.77 1.82
CA ASP A 127 -12.93 -5.76 3.25
C ASP A 127 -11.77 -6.30 4.10
N VAL A 128 -11.13 -7.39 3.66
CA VAL A 128 -9.99 -7.98 4.38
C VAL A 128 -8.80 -7.03 4.41
N VAL A 129 -8.51 -6.35 3.29
CA VAL A 129 -7.42 -5.37 3.23
C VAL A 129 -7.76 -4.13 4.06
N TYR A 130 -9.00 -3.65 3.98
CA TYR A 130 -9.47 -2.50 4.76
C TYR A 130 -9.39 -2.75 6.27
N GLU A 131 -9.86 -3.91 6.74
CA GLU A 131 -9.74 -4.28 8.16
C GLU A 131 -8.28 -4.37 8.64
N ALA A 132 -7.36 -4.81 7.77
CA ALA A 132 -5.94 -4.84 8.09
C ALA A 132 -5.35 -3.43 8.18
N VAL A 133 -5.77 -2.52 7.29
CA VAL A 133 -5.38 -1.10 7.34
C VAL A 133 -5.86 -0.45 8.65
N GLU A 134 -7.14 -0.60 9.00
CA GLU A 134 -7.69 -0.03 10.24
C GLU A 134 -6.95 -0.54 11.49
N LYS A 135 -6.60 -1.82 11.53
CA LYS A 135 -5.82 -2.39 12.65
C LYS A 135 -4.44 -1.75 12.77
N LEU A 136 -3.78 -1.46 11.65
CA LEU A 136 -2.44 -0.85 11.64
C LEU A 136 -2.46 0.63 11.99
N LEU A 137 -3.47 1.37 11.51
CA LEU A 137 -3.67 2.77 11.85
C LEU A 137 -4.04 2.99 13.33
N ALA A 138 -4.43 1.93 14.05
CA ALA A 138 -4.80 1.97 15.47
C ALA A 138 -3.66 1.57 16.43
N LEU A 139 -2.47 1.22 15.93
CA LEU A 139 -1.29 0.87 16.73
C LEU A 139 -0.62 2.10 17.36
#